data_AF-A0A853LID8-F1
#
_entry.id   AF-A0A853LID8-F1
#
_cell.length_a   1.000
_cell.length_b   1.000
_cell.length_c   1.000
_cell.angle_alpha   90.00
_cell.angle_beta   90.00
_cell.angle_gamma   90.00
#
_symmetry.space_group_name_H-M   'P 1'
#
loop_
_entity.id
_entity.type
_entity.pdbx_description
1 polymer ?
#
loop_
_entity_poly.entity_id
_entity_poly.type
_entity_poly.pdbx_seq_one_letter_code
_entity_poly.pdbx_strand_id
1 'polypeptide(L)'
;MRALLVAATALLAACCPALAHANSGALTAGPAAPSVPSPPFVDHTEWSLWQGRSSLRVFPSASGRLAARQPGSGALADEAWGEVLAAAPDADTPGMRAQFDCHWQFAELAQPGKPSWNLEPWRPVVDDTEMVASGCNPGGPEESFP
;
A
#
# COMPACT_ATOMS: atom_id res chain seq x y z
N MET A 1 14.62 -62.33 21.26
CA MET A 1 15.08 -62.08 22.65
C MET A 1 14.23 -61.00 23.27
N ARG A 2 13.62 -61.32 24.41
CA ARG A 2 13.00 -60.47 25.45
C ARG A 2 11.79 -59.61 25.08
N ALA A 3 10.64 -60.15 25.47
CA ALA A 3 9.35 -59.50 25.69
C ALA A 3 9.26 -58.88 27.10
N LEU A 4 8.08 -58.28 27.39
CA LEU A 4 7.45 -58.00 28.71
C LEU A 4 7.80 -56.64 29.37
N LEU A 5 6.92 -55.81 29.97
CA LEU A 5 5.51 -55.81 30.43
C LEU A 5 5.05 -54.33 30.59
N VAL A 6 3.84 -53.92 30.17
CA VAL A 6 2.59 -53.68 30.95
C VAL A 6 2.74 -52.82 32.22
N ALA A 7 2.00 -51.70 32.29
CA ALA A 7 1.20 -51.31 33.45
C ALA A 7 0.13 -50.28 33.04
N ALA A 8 -1.13 -50.66 33.22
CA ALA A 8 -2.31 -49.82 33.06
C ALA A 8 -2.82 -49.34 34.44
N THR A 9 -3.60 -48.26 34.38
CA THR A 9 -4.61 -47.77 35.33
C THR A 9 -4.20 -47.17 36.68
N ALA A 10 -4.60 -45.91 36.88
CA ALA A 10 -5.52 -45.55 37.96
C ALA A 10 -6.26 -44.22 37.62
N LEU A 11 -7.59 -44.26 37.60
CA LEU A 11 -8.46 -43.09 37.68
C LEU A 11 -8.53 -42.60 39.13
N LEU A 12 -8.55 -41.28 39.34
CA LEU A 12 -9.25 -40.67 40.47
C LEU A 12 -10.00 -39.43 39.99
N ALA A 13 -11.33 -39.49 40.18
CA ALA A 13 -12.25 -38.38 40.05
C ALA A 13 -12.17 -37.49 41.31
N ALA A 14 -12.13 -36.17 41.12
CA ALA A 14 -12.40 -35.19 42.17
C ALA A 14 -13.36 -34.13 41.60
N CYS A 15 -14.45 -33.91 42.33
CA CYS A 15 -15.59 -33.09 41.98
C CYS A 15 -15.49 -31.70 42.64
N CYS A 16 -16.14 -30.73 41.98
CA CYS A 16 -16.59 -29.41 42.46
C CYS A 16 -15.70 -28.16 42.26
N PRO A 17 -16.34 -27.00 42.01
CA PRO A 17 -15.90 -26.02 41.01
C PRO A 17 -15.37 -24.72 41.63
N ALA A 18 -14.53 -24.00 40.89
CA ALA A 18 -14.27 -22.60 41.13
C ALA A 18 -14.15 -21.85 39.79
N LEU A 19 -15.18 -21.06 39.49
CA LEU A 19 -15.12 -19.99 38.51
C LEU A 19 -14.05 -19.00 38.95
N ALA A 20 -13.00 -18.82 38.15
CA ALA A 20 -12.15 -17.65 38.22
C ALA A 20 -12.06 -17.06 36.81
N HIS A 21 -13.02 -16.20 36.50
CA HIS A 21 -12.94 -15.24 35.40
C HIS A 21 -11.79 -14.28 35.70
N ALA A 22 -10.62 -14.51 35.12
CA ALA A 22 -9.61 -13.46 34.97
C ALA A 22 -9.77 -12.89 33.55
N ASN A 23 -10.80 -12.06 33.38
CA ASN A 23 -10.94 -11.18 32.22
C ASN A 23 -9.89 -10.07 32.37
N SER A 24 -8.65 -10.36 32.00
CA SER A 24 -7.58 -9.36 31.95
C SER A 24 -7.83 -8.44 30.76
N GLY A 25 -8.61 -7.40 31.04
CA GLY A 25 -8.58 -6.10 30.37
C GLY A 25 -8.54 -6.15 28.84
N ALA A 26 -9.71 -6.25 28.23
CA ALA A 26 -9.92 -5.51 26.99
C ALA A 26 -9.71 -4.03 27.32
N LEU A 27 -8.47 -3.55 27.18
CA LEU A 27 -8.21 -2.14 26.95
C LEU A 27 -9.00 -1.83 25.69
N THR A 28 -10.17 -1.22 25.87
CA THR A 28 -10.81 -0.50 24.79
C THR A 28 -9.76 0.49 24.31
N ALA A 29 -9.10 0.16 23.19
CA ALA A 29 -8.29 1.13 22.49
C ALA A 29 -9.23 2.32 22.25
N GLY A 30 -8.98 3.42 22.96
CA GLY A 30 -9.59 4.69 22.61
C GLY A 30 -9.31 4.96 21.12
N PRO A 31 -10.10 5.80 20.45
CA PRO A 31 -9.81 6.13 19.06
C PRO A 31 -8.34 6.56 18.96
N ALA A 32 -7.53 5.76 18.25
CA ALA A 32 -6.15 6.09 18.01
C ALA A 32 -6.15 7.45 17.31
N ALA A 33 -5.37 8.41 17.82
CA ALA A 33 -5.13 9.64 17.09
C ALA A 33 -4.66 9.25 15.67
N PRO A 34 -5.12 9.94 14.62
CA PRO A 34 -4.67 9.63 13.27
C PRO A 34 -3.15 9.67 13.24
N SER A 35 -2.52 8.56 12.87
CA SER A 35 -1.08 8.47 12.75
C SER A 35 -0.60 9.48 11.72
N VAL A 36 0.36 10.32 12.11
CA VAL A 36 1.07 11.19 11.16
C VAL A 36 1.73 10.30 10.10
N PRO A 37 1.47 10.50 8.80
CA PRO A 37 2.11 9.70 7.76
C PRO A 37 3.62 9.84 7.85
N SER A 38 4.31 8.71 7.70
CA SER A 38 5.78 8.63 7.66
C SER A 38 6.23 7.60 6.61
N PRO A 39 7.42 7.76 6.03
CA PRO A 39 7.99 6.81 5.08
C PRO A 39 8.05 5.35 5.61
N PRO A 40 8.02 4.34 4.72
CA PRO A 40 7.95 4.48 3.27
C PRO A 40 6.53 4.84 2.80
N PHE A 41 6.44 5.73 1.81
CA PHE A 41 5.19 6.11 1.15
C PHE A 41 4.87 5.22 -0.07
N VAL A 42 5.89 4.63 -0.68
CA VAL A 42 5.81 3.63 -1.74
C VAL A 42 6.15 2.28 -1.14
N ASP A 43 5.26 1.30 -1.31
CA ASP A 43 5.48 -0.07 -0.88
C ASP A 43 6.48 -0.78 -1.82
N HIS A 44 6.20 -0.74 -3.12
CA HIS A 44 7.09 -1.21 -4.17
C HIS A 44 6.71 -0.64 -5.54
N THR A 45 7.55 -0.92 -6.54
CA THR A 45 7.29 -0.61 -7.94
C THR A 45 7.45 -1.87 -8.80
N GLU A 46 6.67 -1.98 -9.86
CA GLU A 46 6.77 -3.08 -10.83
C GLU A 46 6.71 -2.55 -12.26
N TRP A 47 7.72 -2.87 -13.08
CA TRP A 47 7.63 -2.66 -14.52
C TRP A 47 6.76 -3.75 -15.16
N SER A 48 5.78 -3.33 -15.94
CA SER A 48 4.88 -4.18 -16.70
C SER A 48 4.78 -3.72 -18.16
N LEU A 49 3.95 -4.41 -18.95
CA LEU A 49 3.59 -3.99 -20.30
C LEU A 49 2.08 -3.72 -20.38
N TRP A 50 1.72 -2.51 -20.77
CA TRP A 50 0.36 -2.14 -21.15
C TRP A 50 0.31 -1.94 -22.66
N GLN A 51 -0.53 -2.72 -23.36
CA GLN A 51 -0.63 -2.70 -24.82
C GLN A 51 0.73 -2.80 -25.54
N GLY A 52 1.64 -3.62 -25.00
CA GLY A 52 2.98 -3.85 -25.55
C GLY A 52 3.98 -2.72 -25.31
N ARG A 53 3.68 -1.75 -24.44
CA ARG A 53 4.57 -0.65 -24.06
C ARG A 53 4.84 -0.66 -22.56
N SER A 54 6.01 -0.19 -22.14
CA SER A 54 6.39 -0.17 -20.73
C SER A 54 5.41 0.67 -19.88
N SER A 55 5.06 0.16 -18.71
CA SER A 55 4.31 0.87 -17.68
C SER A 55 4.92 0.56 -16.32
N LEU A 56 5.26 1.59 -15.54
CA LEU A 56 5.71 1.45 -14.17
C LEU A 56 4.52 1.56 -13.25
N ARG A 57 4.16 0.46 -12.60
CA ARG A 57 3.14 0.44 -11.55
C ARG A 57 3.79 0.84 -10.23
N VAL A 58 3.35 1.94 -9.63
CA VAL A 58 3.77 2.39 -8.30
C VAL A 58 2.70 1.99 -7.30
N PHE A 59 3.05 1.14 -6.32
CA PHE A 59 2.12 0.67 -5.30
C PHE A 59 2.29 1.53 -4.03
N PRO A 60 1.33 2.40 -3.69
CA PRO A 60 1.47 3.23 -2.50
C PRO A 60 1.23 2.39 -1.23
N SER A 61 2.06 2.63 -0.23
CA SER A 61 1.91 2.03 1.10
C SER A 61 0.65 2.59 1.80
N ALA A 62 0.23 1.98 2.91
CA ALA A 62 -0.84 2.56 3.72
C ALA A 62 -0.53 4.00 4.18
N SER A 63 0.74 4.28 4.47
CA SER A 63 1.20 5.62 4.85
C SER A 63 1.14 6.59 3.66
N GLY A 64 1.58 6.17 2.48
CA GLY A 64 1.49 6.98 1.26
C GLY A 64 0.06 7.35 0.90
N ARG A 65 -0.88 6.39 1.04
CA ARG A 65 -2.32 6.66 0.83
C ARG A 65 -2.89 7.67 1.83
N LEU A 66 -2.44 7.63 3.09
CA LEU A 66 -2.83 8.62 4.09
C LEU A 66 -2.23 10.00 3.78
N ALA A 67 -0.95 10.05 3.41
CA ALA A 67 -0.23 11.28 3.06
C ALA A 67 -0.84 11.98 1.83
N ALA A 68 -1.13 11.23 0.77
CA ALA A 68 -1.73 11.71 -0.48
C ALA A 68 -3.07 12.44 -0.26
N ARG A 69 -3.83 12.09 0.78
CA ARG A 69 -5.11 12.74 1.11
C ARG A 69 -4.95 14.05 1.89
N GLN A 70 -3.75 14.38 2.35
CA GLN A 70 -3.51 15.60 3.13
C GLN A 70 -3.32 16.80 2.20
N PRO A 71 -3.98 17.95 2.47
CA PRO A 71 -3.71 19.18 1.75
C PRO A 71 -2.25 19.61 1.91
N GLY A 72 -1.62 20.09 0.83
CA GLY A 72 -0.25 20.61 0.88
C GLY A 72 0.82 19.53 1.12
N SER A 73 0.56 18.27 0.80
CA SER A 73 1.48 17.14 0.94
C SER A 73 2.62 17.10 -0.10
N GLY A 74 2.93 18.21 -0.76
CA GLY A 74 3.93 18.28 -1.83
C GLY A 74 5.33 17.83 -1.41
N ALA A 75 5.77 18.19 -0.21
CA ALA A 75 7.06 17.73 0.32
C ALA A 75 7.10 16.21 0.56
N LEU A 76 5.95 15.60 0.89
CA LEU A 76 5.82 14.15 1.04
C LEU A 76 5.78 13.46 -0.33
N ALA A 77 5.19 14.10 -1.35
CA ALA A 77 5.29 13.67 -2.73
C ALA A 77 6.74 13.69 -3.23
N ASP A 78 7.53 14.71 -2.90
CA ASP A 78 8.96 14.76 -3.25
C ASP A 78 9.74 13.59 -2.63
N GLU A 79 9.48 13.28 -1.36
CA GLU A 79 10.08 12.14 -0.68
C GLU A 79 9.65 10.80 -1.30
N ALA A 80 8.35 10.64 -1.55
CA ALA A 80 7.80 9.45 -2.20
C ALA A 80 8.33 9.26 -3.63
N TRP A 81 8.55 10.34 -4.39
CA TRP A 81 9.21 10.28 -5.69
C TRP A 81 10.65 9.79 -5.57
N GLY A 82 11.37 10.22 -4.53
CA GLY A 82 12.69 9.69 -4.18
C GLY A 82 12.66 8.17 -3.95
N GLU A 83 11.63 7.66 -3.28
CA GLU A 83 11.44 6.22 -3.08
C GLU A 83 11.15 5.48 -4.40
N VAL A 84 10.35 6.08 -5.31
CA VAL A 84 10.14 5.54 -6.67
C VAL A 84 11.48 5.41 -7.39
N LEU A 85 12.30 6.46 -7.40
CA LEU A 85 13.60 6.43 -8.09
C LEU A 85 14.60 5.48 -7.44
N ALA A 86 14.52 5.27 -6.12
CA ALA A 86 15.34 4.27 -5.45
C ALA A 86 14.95 2.83 -5.87
N ALA A 87 13.66 2.57 -6.09
CA ALA A 87 13.15 1.26 -6.50
C ALA A 87 13.23 1.01 -8.02
N ALA A 88 13.05 2.05 -8.82
CA ALA A 88 13.09 2.03 -10.29
C ALA A 88 13.92 3.21 -10.83
N PRO A 89 15.26 3.09 -10.84
CA PRO A 89 16.17 4.19 -11.23
C PRO A 89 15.93 4.75 -12.63
N ASP A 90 15.40 3.93 -13.54
CA ASP A 90 15.13 4.31 -14.93
C ASP A 90 13.78 5.04 -15.10
N ALA A 91 13.06 5.34 -14.01
CA ALA A 91 11.75 6.00 -14.05
C ALA A 91 11.82 7.52 -14.29
N ASP A 92 13.00 8.15 -14.16
CA ASP A 92 13.19 9.60 -14.35
C ASP A 92 13.24 10.00 -15.84
N THR A 93 12.21 9.62 -16.60
CA THR A 93 12.03 10.03 -17.99
C THR A 93 11.05 11.20 -18.08
N PRO A 94 11.09 11.99 -19.17
CA PRO A 94 10.17 13.11 -19.34
C PRO A 94 8.70 12.72 -19.09
N GLY A 95 8.01 13.51 -18.26
CA GLY A 95 6.59 13.32 -17.94
C GLY A 95 6.27 12.33 -16.81
N MET A 96 7.17 11.42 -16.42
CA MET A 96 6.89 10.42 -15.38
C MET A 96 6.65 11.07 -14.01
N ARG A 97 7.49 12.04 -13.63
CA ARG A 97 7.31 12.81 -12.40
C ARG A 97 5.96 13.53 -12.34
N ALA A 98 5.56 14.18 -13.44
CA ALA A 98 4.30 14.91 -13.51
C ALA A 98 3.08 13.98 -13.42
N GLN A 99 3.15 12.79 -14.04
CA GLN A 99 2.14 11.74 -13.85
C GLN A 99 2.05 11.34 -12.37
N PHE A 100 3.20 11.10 -11.71
CA PHE A 100 3.25 10.73 -10.30
C PHE A 100 2.65 11.81 -9.40
N ASP A 101 3.02 13.07 -9.58
CA ASP A 101 2.47 14.19 -8.79
C ASP A 101 0.97 14.33 -8.97
N CYS A 102 0.45 14.09 -10.18
CA CYS A 102 -0.99 14.07 -10.43
C CYS A 102 -1.66 12.90 -9.70
N HIS A 103 -1.11 11.68 -9.78
CA HIS A 103 -1.65 10.53 -9.06
C HIS A 103 -1.61 10.72 -7.54
N TRP A 104 -0.51 11.24 -7.00
CA TRP A 104 -0.37 11.57 -5.59
C TRP A 104 -1.48 12.51 -5.12
N GLN A 105 -1.77 13.56 -5.90
CA GLN A 105 -2.76 14.55 -5.51
C GLN A 105 -4.21 14.07 -5.67
N PHE A 106 -4.50 13.28 -6.70
CA PHE A 106 -5.88 13.04 -7.12
C PHE A 106 -6.35 11.59 -7.02
N ALA A 107 -5.47 10.60 -7.15
CA ALA A 107 -5.90 9.20 -7.28
C ALA A 107 -6.66 8.71 -6.04
N GLU A 108 -6.15 9.00 -4.83
CA GLU A 108 -6.81 8.60 -3.58
C GLU A 108 -8.10 9.36 -3.28
N LEU A 109 -8.31 10.52 -3.90
CA LEU A 109 -9.54 11.31 -3.76
C LEU A 109 -10.60 10.88 -4.77
N ALA A 110 -10.19 10.64 -6.02
CA ALA A 110 -11.08 10.28 -7.12
C ALA A 110 -11.47 8.80 -7.11
N GLN A 111 -10.52 7.91 -6.82
CA GLN A 111 -10.70 6.45 -6.78
C GLN A 111 -9.89 5.85 -5.61
N PRO A 112 -10.39 5.97 -4.37
CA PRO A 112 -9.69 5.48 -3.19
C PRO A 112 -9.32 4.00 -3.30
N GLY A 113 -8.07 3.67 -2.98
CA GLY A 113 -7.64 2.26 -2.94
C GLY A 113 -7.30 1.62 -4.28
N LYS A 114 -7.10 2.40 -5.37
CA LYS A 114 -6.48 1.88 -6.60
C LYS A 114 -5.21 1.08 -6.24
N PRO A 115 -5.01 -0.16 -6.73
CA PRO A 115 -3.86 -0.98 -6.36
C PRO A 115 -2.53 -0.27 -6.63
N SER A 116 -2.39 0.30 -7.83
CA SER A 116 -1.22 1.06 -8.26
C SER A 116 -1.58 2.35 -8.97
N TRP A 117 -0.60 3.25 -9.03
CA TRP A 117 -0.55 4.42 -9.91
C TRP A 117 0.43 4.14 -11.02
N ASN A 118 -0.05 4.09 -12.25
CA ASN A 118 0.76 3.67 -13.37
C ASN A 118 1.34 4.89 -14.07
N LEU A 119 2.66 4.84 -14.30
CA LEU A 119 3.45 5.87 -14.94
C LEU A 119 4.03 5.30 -16.23
N GLU A 120 3.81 5.98 -17.34
CA GLU A 120 4.22 5.50 -18.65
C GLU A 120 5.16 6.47 -19.37
N PRO A 121 6.38 6.04 -19.75
CA PRO A 121 7.39 6.93 -20.36
C PRO A 121 7.06 7.31 -21.80
N TRP A 122 6.07 6.65 -22.41
CA TRP A 122 5.64 6.90 -23.80
C TRP A 122 4.47 7.88 -23.90
N ARG A 123 3.90 8.32 -22.77
CA ARG A 123 2.85 9.34 -22.77
C ARG A 123 3.41 10.70 -23.17
N PRO A 124 2.62 11.54 -23.84
CA PRO A 124 3.06 12.88 -24.19
C PRO A 124 3.35 13.69 -22.92
N VAL A 125 4.39 14.52 -23.00
CA VAL A 125 4.64 15.54 -21.97
C VAL A 125 3.70 16.71 -22.25
N VAL A 126 2.86 17.00 -21.26
CA VAL A 126 1.81 18.02 -21.33
C VAL A 126 1.90 18.95 -20.12
N ASP A 127 1.18 20.06 -20.14
CA ASP A 127 1.08 20.93 -18.97
C ASP A 127 0.19 20.31 -17.87
N ASP A 128 0.23 20.88 -16.67
CA ASP A 128 -0.52 20.37 -15.51
C ASP A 128 -2.03 20.36 -15.75
N THR A 129 -2.55 21.28 -16.56
CA THR A 129 -4.00 21.35 -16.84
C THR A 129 -4.42 20.16 -17.68
N GLU A 130 -3.68 19.86 -18.75
CA GLU A 130 -3.93 18.68 -19.58
C GLU A 130 -3.64 17.37 -18.83
N MET A 131 -2.62 17.34 -17.96
CA MET A 131 -2.31 16.19 -17.11
C MET A 131 -3.51 15.82 -16.24
N VAL A 132 -4.12 16.79 -15.56
CA VAL A 132 -5.31 16.55 -14.73
C VAL A 132 -6.54 16.23 -15.59
N ALA A 133 -6.75 16.97 -16.68
CA ALA A 133 -7.91 16.75 -17.57
C ALA A 133 -7.92 15.37 -18.22
N SER A 134 -6.75 14.76 -18.40
CA SER A 134 -6.58 13.42 -18.93
C SER A 134 -6.56 12.31 -17.87
N GLY A 135 -6.81 12.65 -16.60
CA GLY A 135 -6.82 11.67 -15.51
C GLY A 135 -5.42 11.19 -15.11
N CYS A 136 -4.43 12.09 -15.14
CA CYS A 136 -3.03 11.87 -14.77
C CYS A 136 -2.22 11.01 -15.74
N ASN A 137 -2.81 10.59 -16.85
CA ASN A 137 -2.20 9.66 -17.80
C ASN A 137 -2.61 10.05 -19.24
N PRO A 138 -1.98 11.10 -19.82
CA PRO A 138 -2.37 11.64 -21.13
C PRO A 138 -2.08 10.67 -22.27
N GLY A 139 -2.70 10.92 -23.43
CA GLY A 139 -2.39 10.22 -24.68
C GLY A 139 -3.07 8.85 -24.89
N GLY A 140 -3.97 8.41 -24.00
CA GLY A 140 -4.76 7.21 -24.25
C GLY A 140 -5.34 6.56 -22.97
N PRO A 141 -6.07 5.43 -23.12
CA PRO A 141 -6.69 4.73 -21.99
C PRO A 141 -5.68 4.29 -20.92
N GLU A 142 -6.10 4.37 -19.66
CA GLU A 142 -5.37 3.76 -18.54
C GLU A 142 -5.46 2.23 -18.57
N GLU A 143 -4.47 1.57 -17.97
CA GLU A 143 -4.55 0.16 -17.64
C GLU A 143 -5.62 -0.05 -16.55
N SER A 144 -6.57 -0.95 -16.81
CA SER A 144 -7.60 -1.36 -15.85
C SER A 144 -7.16 -2.63 -15.13
N PHE A 145 -7.40 -2.70 -13.81
CA PHE A 145 -7.28 -3.94 -13.05
C PHE A 145 -8.66 -4.64 -12.98
N PRO A 146 -8.73 -5.97 -13.21
CA PRO A 146 -9.96 -6.74 -13.02
C PRO A 146 -10.35 -6.90 -11.55
#